data_AF-A0A094LD50-F1
#
_entry.id   AF-A0A094LD50-F1
#
_cell.length_a   1.000
_cell.length_b   1.000
_cell.length_c   1.000
_cell.angle_alpha   90.00
_cell.angle_beta   90.00
_cell.angle_gamma   90.00
#
_symmetry.space_group_name_H-M   'P 1'
#
loop_
_entity.id
_entity.type
_entity.pdbx_description
1 polymer ?
#
loop_
_entity_poly.entity_id
_entity_poly.type
_entity_poly.pdbx_seq_one_letter_code
_entity_poly.pdbx_strand_id
1 'polypeptide(L)'
;VPVLQTNNGPGLTGLITIAAHLVKQAKKDQLLGSTAEEKAVVQQWLEYRVTRVDGHSSKEDTRIILKDLNTHLEDKVYLAGNIFTLADILMYYGLHHVMVSI
;
A
#
# COMPACT_ATOMS: atom_id res chain seq x y z
N VAL A 1 4.33 -12.79 -8.53
CA VAL A 1 3.34 -11.71 -8.80
C VAL A 1 1.97 -12.34 -8.96
N PRO A 2 0.92 -11.89 -8.23
CA PRO A 2 -0.40 -12.52 -8.25
C PRO A 2 -1.19 -12.23 -9.53
N VAL A 3 -2.13 -13.13 -9.87
CA VAL A 3 -3.03 -13.04 -11.04
C VAL A 3 -4.47 -13.31 -10.60
N LEU A 4 -5.42 -12.49 -11.06
CA LEU A 4 -6.86 -12.65 -10.86
C LEU A 4 -7.54 -12.83 -12.22
N GLN A 5 -8.23 -13.97 -12.40
CA GLN A 5 -9.11 -14.18 -13.55
C GLN A 5 -10.47 -13.54 -13.24
N THR A 6 -10.92 -12.63 -14.10
CA THR A 6 -12.23 -11.98 -13.95
C THR A 6 -13.27 -12.72 -14.80
N ASN A 7 -14.51 -12.78 -14.33
CA ASN A 7 -15.56 -13.53 -15.04
C ASN A 7 -15.91 -12.91 -16.41
N ASN A 8 -15.71 -11.59 -16.59
CA ASN A 8 -16.18 -10.83 -17.76
C ASN A 8 -15.12 -9.82 -18.29
N GLY A 9 -13.83 -10.16 -18.27
CA GLY A 9 -12.77 -9.24 -18.74
C GLY A 9 -11.38 -9.88 -18.78
N PRO A 10 -10.35 -9.11 -19.22
CA PRO A 10 -8.97 -9.60 -19.21
C PRO A 10 -8.52 -9.93 -17.78
N GLY A 11 -7.62 -10.92 -17.65
CA GLY A 11 -6.98 -11.25 -16.38
C GLY A 11 -6.18 -10.06 -15.84
N LEU A 12 -6.28 -9.82 -14.54
CA LEU A 12 -5.52 -8.77 -13.85
C LEU A 12 -4.26 -9.36 -13.25
N THR A 13 -3.15 -8.63 -13.32
CA THR A 13 -1.87 -9.06 -12.76
C THR A 13 -1.29 -7.96 -11.87
N GLY A 14 -0.68 -8.37 -10.76
CA GLY A 14 -0.03 -7.47 -9.81
C GLY A 14 -0.86 -7.17 -8.58
N LEU A 15 -0.18 -7.10 -7.42
CA LEU A 15 -0.82 -6.91 -6.11
C LEU A 15 -1.68 -5.64 -6.08
N ILE A 16 -1.11 -4.51 -6.49
CA ILE A 16 -1.79 -3.20 -6.47
C ILE A 16 -3.01 -3.20 -7.38
N THR A 17 -2.84 -3.66 -8.63
CA THR A 17 -3.91 -3.73 -9.63
C THR A 17 -5.09 -4.56 -9.15
N ILE A 18 -4.80 -5.75 -8.60
CA ILE A 18 -5.82 -6.65 -8.08
C ILE A 18 -6.49 -6.04 -6.84
N ALA A 19 -5.72 -5.50 -5.89
CA ALA A 19 -6.26 -4.88 -4.69
C ALA A 19 -7.17 -3.69 -5.01
N ALA A 20 -6.76 -2.82 -5.94
CA ALA A 20 -7.58 -1.70 -6.40
C ALA A 20 -8.87 -2.17 -7.09
N HIS A 21 -8.81 -3.27 -7.86
CA HIS A 21 -10.00 -3.89 -8.44
C HIS A 21 -10.96 -4.40 -7.36
N LEU A 22 -10.45 -5.10 -6.34
CA LEU A 22 -11.25 -5.61 -5.24
C LEU A 22 -11.91 -4.49 -4.42
N VAL A 23 -11.22 -3.35 -4.22
CA VAL A 23 -11.80 -2.15 -3.60
C VAL A 23 -13.01 -1.64 -4.39
N LYS A 24 -12.88 -1.53 -5.72
CA LYS A 24 -13.98 -1.13 -6.60
C LYS A 24 -15.13 -2.12 -6.58
N GLN A 25 -14.83 -3.41 -6.63
CA GLN A 25 -15.83 -4.49 -6.55
C GLN A 25 -16.60 -4.43 -5.22
N ALA A 26 -15.93 -4.08 -4.12
CA ALA A 26 -16.53 -3.91 -2.81
C ALA A 26 -17.29 -2.58 -2.63
N LYS A 27 -17.33 -1.71 -3.65
CA LYS A 27 -17.94 -0.37 -3.60
C LYS A 27 -17.33 0.51 -2.50
N LYS A 28 -16.01 0.43 -2.31
CA LYS A 28 -15.25 1.21 -1.31
C LYS A 28 -14.25 2.16 -1.96
N ASP A 29 -14.64 2.82 -3.04
CA ASP A 29 -13.76 3.68 -3.85
C ASP A 29 -13.02 4.76 -3.06
N GLN A 30 -13.58 5.20 -1.91
CA GLN A 30 -12.91 6.14 -1.00
C GLN A 30 -11.55 5.64 -0.49
N LEU A 31 -11.32 4.32 -0.44
CA LEU A 31 -10.03 3.75 -0.05
C LEU A 31 -8.92 4.03 -1.07
N LEU A 32 -9.28 4.45 -2.29
CA LEU A 32 -8.32 4.86 -3.32
C LEU A 32 -8.04 6.38 -3.29
N GLY A 33 -8.62 7.12 -2.33
CA GLY A 33 -8.56 8.58 -2.26
C GLY A 33 -9.77 9.26 -2.91
N SER A 34 -10.24 10.36 -2.33
CA SER A 34 -11.40 11.12 -2.80
C SER A 34 -11.00 12.28 -3.71
N THR A 35 -9.85 12.92 -3.46
CA THR A 35 -9.30 13.99 -4.30
C THR A 35 -8.19 13.50 -5.22
N ALA A 36 -7.78 14.31 -6.19
CA ALA A 36 -6.63 13.96 -7.05
C ALA A 36 -5.33 13.86 -6.25
N GLU A 37 -5.15 14.74 -5.27
CA GLU A 37 -4.01 14.73 -4.36
C GLU A 37 -3.98 13.47 -3.49
N GLU A 38 -5.10 13.13 -2.84
CA GLU A 38 -5.20 11.90 -2.05
C GLU A 38 -4.92 10.65 -2.88
N LYS A 39 -5.48 10.59 -4.10
CA LYS A 39 -5.23 9.48 -5.04
C LYS A 39 -3.76 9.35 -5.38
N ALA A 40 -3.08 10.48 -5.60
CA ALA A 40 -1.64 10.49 -5.89
C ALA A 40 -0.83 9.97 -4.70
N VAL A 41 -1.14 10.43 -3.48
CA VAL A 41 -0.46 9.96 -2.26
C VAL A 41 -0.71 8.48 -2.00
N VAL A 42 -1.95 8.00 -2.16
CA VAL A 42 -2.27 6.57 -2.06
C VAL A 42 -1.44 5.78 -3.06
N GLN A 43 -1.40 6.19 -4.32
CA GLN A 43 -0.65 5.49 -5.35
C GLN A 43 0.85 5.47 -5.06
N GLN A 44 1.43 6.56 -4.56
CA GLN A 44 2.83 6.64 -4.15
C GLN A 44 3.15 5.59 -3.08
N TRP A 45 2.31 5.44 -2.05
CA TRP A 45 2.53 4.44 -1.00
C TRP A 45 2.34 3.00 -1.48
N LEU A 46 1.41 2.78 -2.41
CA LEU A 46 1.24 1.47 -3.05
C LEU A 46 2.48 1.10 -3.87
N GLU A 47 3.09 2.05 -4.58
CA GLU A 47 4.36 1.84 -5.29
C GLU A 47 5.52 1.60 -4.31
N TYR A 48 5.60 2.38 -3.23
CA TYR A 48 6.61 2.18 -2.18
C TYR A 48 6.51 0.77 -1.57
N ARG A 49 5.29 0.26 -1.35
CA ARG A 49 5.06 -1.11 -0.86
C ARG A 49 5.72 -2.15 -1.75
N VAL A 50 5.52 -2.08 -3.07
CA VAL A 50 6.04 -3.13 -3.98
C VAL A 50 7.51 -2.94 -4.36
N THR A 51 8.01 -1.70 -4.38
CA THR A 51 9.39 -1.41 -4.80
C THR A 51 10.38 -1.40 -3.65
N ARG A 52 9.97 -0.93 -2.46
CA ARG A 52 10.85 -0.82 -1.29
C ARG A 52 10.58 -1.92 -0.27
N VAL A 53 9.34 -2.09 0.17
CA VAL A 53 9.05 -3.05 1.24
C VAL A 53 9.19 -4.50 0.76
N ASP A 54 8.66 -4.84 -0.42
CA ASP A 54 8.78 -6.19 -0.98
C ASP A 54 10.16 -6.46 -1.62
N GLY A 55 10.90 -5.39 -2.00
CA GLY A 55 12.15 -5.48 -2.76
C GLY A 55 13.41 -5.64 -1.91
N HIS A 56 13.33 -5.42 -0.60
CA HIS A 56 14.49 -5.36 0.28
C HIS A 56 14.42 -6.41 1.40
N SER A 57 15.53 -7.13 1.60
CA SER A 57 15.63 -8.23 2.58
C SER A 57 16.73 -8.01 3.64
N SER A 58 17.47 -6.91 3.56
CA SER A 58 18.56 -6.63 4.50
C SER A 58 18.07 -5.87 5.74
N LYS A 59 18.80 -6.04 6.85
CA LYS A 59 18.54 -5.31 8.10
C LYS A 59 18.74 -3.79 7.92
N GLU A 60 19.67 -3.37 7.07
CA GLU A 60 19.92 -1.95 6.80
C GLU A 60 18.77 -1.33 6.02
N ASP A 61 18.27 -2.00 4.98
CA ASP A 61 17.11 -1.53 4.24
C ASP A 61 15.87 -1.42 5.13
N THR A 62 15.68 -2.39 6.03
CA THR A 62 14.62 -2.38 7.03
C THR A 62 14.72 -1.15 7.92
N ARG A 63 15.93 -0.81 8.39
CA ARG A 63 16.17 0.38 9.21
C ARG A 63 15.85 1.67 8.46
N ILE A 64 16.22 1.76 7.19
CA ILE A 64 15.92 2.92 6.34
C ILE A 64 14.39 3.07 6.19
N ILE A 65 13.69 1.99 5.83
CA ILE A 65 12.23 1.98 5.68
C ILE A 65 11.53 2.45 6.96
N LEU A 66 11.92 1.91 8.12
CA LEU A 66 11.31 2.28 9.40
C LEU A 66 11.61 3.73 9.78
N LYS A 67 12.80 4.25 9.46
CA LYS A 67 13.15 5.64 9.70
C LYS A 67 12.33 6.60 8.84
N ASP A 68 12.18 6.29 7.56
CA ASP A 68 11.38 7.07 6.62
C ASP A 68 9.91 7.11 7.06
N LEU A 69 9.35 5.95 7.43
CA LEU A 69 7.99 5.83 7.94
C LEU A 69 7.78 6.60 9.24
N ASN A 70 8.71 6.46 10.19
CA ASN A 70 8.63 7.18 11.47
C ASN A 70 8.64 8.71 11.27
N THR A 71 9.41 9.19 10.30
CA THR A 71 9.47 10.62 9.98
C THR A 71 8.19 11.06 9.26
N HIS A 72 7.68 10.26 8.31
CA HIS A 72 6.47 10.60 7.56
C HIS A 72 5.21 10.61 8.42
N LEU A 73 5.12 9.70 9.39
CA LEU A 73 3.97 9.52 10.27
C LEU A 73 4.04 10.37 11.55
N GLU A 74 5.09 11.18 11.73
CA GLU A 74 5.25 12.03 12.92
C GLU A 74 4.06 12.99 13.12
N ASP A 75 3.47 13.48 12.03
CA ASP A 75 2.37 14.44 12.00
C ASP A 75 1.09 13.89 11.33
N LYS A 76 1.00 12.59 11.07
CA LYS A 76 -0.12 11.97 10.32
C LYS A 76 -0.67 10.74 11.04
N VAL A 77 -2.00 10.60 11.04
CA VAL A 77 -2.67 9.43 11.62
C VAL A 77 -2.60 8.21 10.68
N TYR A 78 -2.67 8.46 9.37
CA TYR A 78 -2.64 7.48 8.28
C TYR A 78 -1.62 7.91 7.20
N LEU A 79 -1.25 7.00 6.31
CA LEU A 79 -0.23 7.27 5.29
C LEU A 79 -0.61 8.41 4.33
N ALA A 80 -1.91 8.54 4.05
CA ALA A 80 -2.49 9.61 3.25
C ALA A 80 -3.05 10.77 4.12
N GLY A 81 -2.48 11.01 5.30
CA GLY A 81 -2.88 12.08 6.21
C GLY A 81 -3.89 11.62 7.25
N ASN A 82 -5.13 12.11 7.18
CA ASN A 82 -6.16 11.86 8.19
C ASN A 82 -7.27 10.91 7.73
N ILE A 83 -7.07 10.24 6.58
CA ILE A 83 -8.05 9.34 5.97
C ILE A 83 -7.43 7.95 5.85
N PHE A 84 -8.19 6.94 6.26
CA PHE A 84 -7.80 5.54 6.09
C PHE A 84 -8.00 5.08 4.64
N THR A 85 -6.97 4.47 4.06
CA THR A 85 -6.91 4.12 2.64
C THR A 85 -6.38 2.71 2.41
N LEU A 86 -6.36 2.29 1.13
CA LEU A 86 -5.75 1.02 0.73
C LEU A 86 -4.24 0.98 1.03
N ALA A 87 -3.57 2.13 1.03
CA ALA A 87 -2.16 2.23 1.38
C ALA A 87 -1.90 1.70 2.78
N ASP A 88 -2.72 2.08 3.77
CA ASP A 88 -2.59 1.66 5.17
C ASP A 88 -2.72 0.15 5.31
N ILE A 89 -3.72 -0.43 4.64
CA ILE A 89 -3.99 -1.89 4.66
C ILE A 89 -2.79 -2.65 4.09
N LEU A 90 -2.33 -2.28 2.89
CA LEU A 90 -1.25 -3.03 2.25
C LEU A 90 0.10 -2.78 2.89
N MET A 91 0.37 -1.58 3.41
CA MET A 91 1.60 -1.33 4.17
C MET A 91 1.63 -2.10 5.48
N TYR A 92 0.52 -2.16 6.22
CA TYR A 92 0.40 -2.98 7.42
C TYR A 92 0.77 -4.45 7.14
N TYR A 93 0.16 -5.08 6.13
CA TYR A 93 0.48 -6.47 5.79
C TYR A 93 1.92 -6.64 5.28
N GLY A 94 2.46 -5.64 4.58
CA GLY A 94 3.84 -5.67 4.08
C GLY A 94 4.85 -5.63 5.20
N LEU A 95 4.62 -4.76 6.18
CA LEU A 95 5.52 -4.54 7.31
C LEU A 95 5.32 -5.53 8.44
N HIS A 96 4.23 -6.30 8.47
CA HIS A 96 3.92 -7.22 9.57
C HIS A 96 5.11 -8.13 9.94
N HIS A 97 5.77 -8.73 8.93
CA HIS A 97 6.91 -9.61 9.17
C HIS A 97 8.13 -8.88 9.76
N VAL A 98 8.34 -7.62 9.38
CA VAL A 98 9.37 -6.73 9.96
C VAL A 98 9.02 -6.45 11.41
N MET A 99 7.79 -6.01 11.67
CA MET A 99 7.35 -5.55 13.00
C MET A 99 7.35 -6.66 14.04
N VAL A 100 7.01 -7.91 13.67
CA VAL A 100 7.08 -9.07 14.57
C VAL A 100 8.53 -9.48 14.88
N SER A 101 9.50 -9.05 14.06
CA SER A 101 10.91 -9.37 14.22
C SER A 101 11.70 -8.32 15.04
N ILE A 102 11.03 -7.24 15.49
CA ILE A 102 11.58 -6.19 16.37
C ILE A 102 11.32 -6.57 17.82
#